data_AF-A0A4Y9YWV6-F1
#
_entry.id   AF-A0A4Y9YWV6-F1
#
_cell.length_a   1.000
_cell.length_b   1.000
_cell.length_c   1.000
_cell.angle_alpha   90.00
_cell.angle_beta   90.00
_cell.angle_gamma   90.00
#
_symmetry.space_group_name_H-M   'P 1'
#
loop_
_entity.id
_entity.type
_entity.pdbx_description
1 polymer ?
#
loop_
_entity_poly.entity_id
_entity_poly.type
_entity_poly.pdbx_seq_one_letter_code
_entity_poly.pdbx_strand_id
1 'polypeptide(L)'
;MLETHIDDSIGWSVEDWLTVFGGCKGLRHVKVKFSCGNSFCKALTSNTPVEAHGEPLFPSLASLTLEGHDDPDASGVLDSVRLPRWLELRKTLAPLQQIKFVNCIIQPDAIDWIEDKVPKVVCKGCRWLPSEEDTDNDEDWMEWD
;
A
#
# COMPACT_ATOMS: atom_id res chain seq x y z
N MET A 1 -13.96 16.52 -8.51
CA MET A 1 -12.96 15.69 -7.81
C MET A 1 -12.74 14.46 -8.69
N LEU A 2 -11.54 14.22 -9.19
CA LEU A 2 -11.25 13.05 -10.05
C LEU A 2 -10.82 11.89 -9.16
N GLU A 3 -11.62 10.83 -9.14
CA GLU A 3 -11.38 9.57 -8.44
C GLU A 3 -11.36 8.45 -9.48
N THR A 4 -10.39 7.54 -9.36
CA THR A 4 -10.30 6.35 -10.22
C THR A 4 -10.28 5.09 -9.36
N HIS A 5 -11.01 4.08 -9.83
CA HIS A 5 -11.11 2.76 -9.22
C HIS A 5 -10.49 1.74 -10.18
N ILE A 6 -9.42 1.06 -9.76
CA ILE A 6 -8.80 0.01 -10.58
C ILE A 6 -9.10 -1.38 -9.99
N ASP A 7 -9.71 -2.22 -10.83
CA ASP A 7 -10.15 -3.58 -10.50
C ASP A 7 -9.04 -4.63 -10.75
N ASP A 8 -9.11 -5.76 -10.05
CA ASP A 8 -8.12 -6.84 -9.99
C ASP A 8 -8.08 -7.75 -11.23
N SER A 9 -9.08 -7.64 -12.10
CA SER A 9 -9.22 -8.49 -13.28
C SER A 9 -8.10 -8.34 -14.31
N ILE A 10 -7.24 -7.32 -14.16
CA ILE A 10 -6.16 -7.04 -15.08
C ILE A 10 -4.84 -6.94 -14.31
N GLY A 11 -3.97 -7.95 -14.49
CA GLY A 11 -2.64 -7.99 -13.92
C GLY A 11 -1.70 -6.98 -14.57
N TRP A 12 -1.98 -5.69 -14.38
CA TRP A 12 -1.23 -4.60 -14.99
C TRP A 12 0.23 -4.60 -14.55
N SER A 13 1.11 -4.56 -15.55
CA SER A 13 2.53 -4.30 -15.40
C SER A 13 2.77 -2.83 -15.07
N VAL A 14 3.99 -2.48 -14.67
CA VAL A 14 4.41 -1.09 -14.45
C VAL A 14 4.23 -0.24 -15.72
N GLU A 15 4.49 -0.83 -16.89
CA GLU A 15 4.38 -0.14 -18.19
C GLU A 15 2.92 0.15 -18.55
N ASP A 16 1.99 -0.74 -18.21
CA ASP A 16 0.56 -0.52 -18.41
C ASP A 16 0.07 0.68 -17.61
N TRP A 17 0.47 0.78 -16.35
CA TRP A 17 0.15 1.92 -15.49
C TRP A 17 0.65 3.25 -16.07
N LEU A 18 1.91 3.27 -16.51
CA LEU A 18 2.51 4.47 -17.08
C LEU A 18 1.88 4.86 -18.41
N THR A 19 1.57 3.88 -19.26
CA THR A 19 0.97 4.13 -20.57
C THR A 19 -0.45 4.67 -20.44
N VAL A 20 -1.27 4.07 -19.56
CA VAL A 20 -2.68 4.47 -19.42
C VAL A 20 -2.84 5.74 -18.60
N PHE A 21 -2.01 5.93 -17.56
CA PHE A 21 -2.20 7.01 -16.58
C PHE A 21 -1.08 8.05 -16.56
N GLY A 22 -0.03 7.91 -17.38
CA GLY A 22 1.10 8.86 -17.41
C GLY A 22 0.68 10.30 -17.70
N GLY A 23 -0.39 10.49 -18.49
CA GLY A 23 -0.97 11.82 -18.76
C GLY A 23 -1.85 12.40 -17.63
N CYS A 24 -2.22 11.61 -16.63
CA CYS A 24 -3.22 11.98 -15.61
C CYS A 24 -2.62 12.81 -14.46
N LYS A 25 -2.08 13.99 -14.76
CA LYS A 25 -1.33 14.79 -13.77
C LYS A 25 -2.16 15.35 -12.61
N GLY A 26 -3.45 15.58 -12.84
CA GLY A 26 -4.38 16.20 -11.88
C GLY A 26 -5.08 15.22 -10.93
N LEU A 27 -4.76 13.93 -11.00
CA LEU A 27 -5.44 12.92 -10.21
C LEU A 27 -4.96 12.96 -8.76
N ARG A 28 -5.91 13.18 -7.82
CA ARG A 28 -5.62 13.40 -6.39
C ARG A 28 -5.99 12.24 -5.50
N HIS A 29 -6.91 11.38 -5.94
CA HIS A 29 -7.45 10.28 -5.17
C HIS A 29 -7.45 9.02 -6.02
N VAL A 30 -6.71 8.00 -5.56
CA VAL A 30 -6.69 6.67 -6.20
C VAL A 30 -7.20 5.64 -5.22
N LYS A 31 -8.02 4.72 -5.70
CA LYS A 31 -8.34 3.47 -5.02
C LYS A 31 -7.87 2.30 -5.88
N VAL A 32 -7.05 1.43 -5.30
CA VAL A 32 -6.55 0.21 -5.93
C VAL A 32 -6.79 -0.98 -5.02
N LYS A 33 -7.17 -2.10 -5.63
CA LYS A 33 -7.15 -3.40 -4.95
C LYS A 33 -5.72 -3.84 -4.67
N PHE A 34 -5.55 -4.60 -3.59
CA PHE A 34 -4.25 -5.01 -3.08
C PHE A 34 -3.46 -5.90 -4.06
N SER A 35 -4.15 -6.73 -4.84
CA SER A 35 -3.56 -7.55 -5.91
C SER A 35 -2.78 -6.73 -6.94
N CYS A 36 -3.23 -5.51 -7.22
CA CYS A 36 -2.59 -4.56 -8.11
C CYS A 36 -1.55 -3.67 -7.41
N GLY A 37 -1.54 -3.65 -6.07
CA GLY A 37 -0.81 -2.68 -5.27
C GLY A 37 0.69 -2.67 -5.53
N ASN A 38 1.31 -3.83 -5.79
CA ASN A 38 2.76 -3.91 -5.99
C ASN A 38 3.21 -3.28 -7.32
N SER A 39 2.58 -3.65 -8.45
CA SER A 39 2.93 -3.06 -9.75
C SER A 39 2.52 -1.59 -9.80
N PHE A 40 1.41 -1.24 -9.17
CA PHE A 40 0.95 0.13 -9.02
C PHE A 40 1.93 1.01 -8.24
N CYS A 41 2.33 0.58 -7.04
CA CYS A 41 3.30 1.30 -6.21
C CYS A 41 4.63 1.46 -6.95
N LYS A 42 5.11 0.41 -7.62
CA LYS A 42 6.31 0.52 -8.48
C LYS A 42 6.16 1.61 -9.53
N ALA A 43 5.02 1.68 -10.24
CA ALA A 43 4.76 2.72 -11.22
C ALA A 43 4.72 4.14 -10.61
N LEU A 44 4.15 4.30 -9.42
CA LEU A 44 4.12 5.57 -8.68
C LEU A 44 5.51 6.11 -8.29
N THR A 45 6.49 5.23 -8.15
CA THR A 45 7.89 5.58 -7.85
C THR A 45 8.84 5.43 -9.03
N SER A 46 8.32 4.99 -10.17
CA SER A 46 9.14 4.82 -11.37
C SER A 46 9.41 6.19 -11.96
N ASN A 47 10.68 6.60 -11.99
CA ASN A 47 11.14 7.77 -12.75
C ASN A 47 11.37 7.43 -14.23
N THR A 48 10.78 6.35 -14.73
CA THR A 48 11.04 5.87 -16.09
C THR A 48 10.65 6.92 -17.13
N PRO A 49 11.57 7.28 -18.04
CA PRO A 49 11.34 8.26 -19.07
C PRO A 49 10.59 7.62 -20.23
N VAL A 50 9.31 7.29 -20.04
CA VAL A 50 8.45 6.97 -21.18
C VAL A 50 7.97 8.31 -21.74
N GLU A 51 8.87 8.92 -22.52
CA GLU A 51 8.66 10.12 -23.33
C GLU A 51 8.48 11.46 -22.56
N ALA A 52 9.59 12.22 -22.51
CA ALA A 52 9.71 13.67 -22.33
C ALA A 52 9.29 14.33 -20.99
N HIS A 53 8.66 13.64 -20.04
CA HIS A 53 8.35 14.24 -18.73
C HIS A 53 8.73 13.27 -17.61
N GLY A 54 9.92 13.43 -17.02
CA GLY A 54 10.43 12.65 -15.88
C GLY A 54 9.68 12.90 -14.56
N GLU A 55 8.37 13.06 -14.63
CA GLU A 55 7.49 13.23 -13.48
C GLU A 55 6.96 11.86 -13.02
N PRO A 56 6.80 11.66 -11.70
CA PRO A 56 6.25 10.42 -11.17
C PRO A 56 4.79 10.27 -11.61
N LEU A 57 4.30 9.03 -11.70
CA LEU A 57 2.90 8.78 -11.99
C LEU A 57 1.99 9.48 -10.94
N PHE A 58 0.99 10.23 -11.42
CA PHE A 58 0.10 11.07 -10.61
C PHE A 58 0.83 12.07 -9.68
N PRO A 59 1.56 13.08 -10.18
CA PRO A 59 2.31 14.01 -9.34
C PRO A 59 1.43 14.76 -8.31
N SER A 60 0.14 14.92 -8.57
CA SER A 60 -0.81 15.57 -7.63
C SER A 60 -1.49 14.61 -6.64
N LEU A 61 -1.05 13.34 -6.56
CA LEU A 61 -1.70 12.34 -5.71
C LEU A 61 -1.62 12.73 -4.24
N ALA A 62 -2.76 13.01 -3.63
CA ALA A 62 -2.87 13.40 -2.23
C ALA A 62 -3.34 12.23 -1.36
N SER A 63 -4.19 11.35 -1.89
CA SER A 63 -4.78 10.24 -1.15
C SER A 63 -4.69 8.94 -1.94
N LEU A 64 -4.17 7.89 -1.29
CA LEU A 64 -4.20 6.52 -1.79
C LEU A 64 -5.11 5.67 -0.91
N THR A 65 -5.95 4.84 -1.52
CA THR A 65 -6.73 3.81 -0.85
C THR A 65 -6.27 2.45 -1.35
N LEU A 66 -5.76 1.62 -0.44
CA LEU A 66 -5.44 0.22 -0.66
C LEU A 66 -6.60 -0.61 -0.10
N GLU A 67 -7.25 -1.38 -0.96
CA GLU A 67 -8.37 -2.23 -0.61
C GLU A 67 -7.94 -3.70 -0.63
N GLY A 68 -8.05 -4.38 0.51
CA GLY A 68 -7.82 -5.82 0.63
C GLY A 68 -8.91 -6.64 -0.06
N HIS A 69 -8.65 -7.93 -0.22
CA HIS A 69 -9.65 -8.86 -0.72
C HIS A 69 -10.56 -9.32 0.44
N ASP A 70 -11.83 -9.59 0.14
CA ASP A 70 -12.76 -10.17 1.11
C ASP A 70 -12.44 -11.65 1.43
N ASP A 71 -11.45 -12.22 0.75
CA ASP A 71 -11.03 -13.60 0.94
C ASP A 71 -9.94 -13.65 2.04
N PRO A 72 -10.21 -14.28 3.19
CA PRO A 72 -9.28 -14.37 4.30
C PRO A 72 -8.03 -15.20 3.97
N ASP A 73 -8.08 -16.10 2.98
CA ASP A 73 -6.96 -16.97 2.58
C ASP A 73 -6.15 -16.36 1.43
N ALA A 74 -6.76 -15.46 0.66
CA ALA A 74 -6.05 -14.64 -0.35
C ALA A 74 -5.37 -13.42 0.27
N SER A 75 -5.16 -13.40 1.59
CA SER A 75 -4.67 -12.24 2.31
C SER A 75 -3.29 -11.82 1.80
N GLY A 76 -3.29 -10.82 0.93
CA GLY A 76 -2.11 -10.03 0.67
C GLY A 76 -1.79 -9.28 1.95
N VAL A 77 -0.91 -9.86 2.76
CA VAL A 77 -0.28 -9.15 3.87
C VAL A 77 0.34 -7.90 3.26
N LEU A 78 0.08 -6.74 3.88
CA LEU A 78 0.76 -5.51 3.54
C LEU A 78 2.27 -5.82 3.49
N ASP A 79 2.89 -5.78 2.31
CA ASP A 79 4.32 -6.10 2.17
C ASP A 79 5.08 -5.05 2.97
N SER A 80 5.42 -5.43 4.21
CA SER A 80 6.01 -4.58 5.24
C SER A 80 7.41 -4.11 4.86
N VAL A 81 7.99 -4.68 3.79
CA VAL A 81 9.26 -4.24 3.24
C VAL A 81 9.07 -3.25 2.09
N ARG A 82 8.11 -3.51 1.19
CA ARG A 82 7.96 -2.73 -0.06
C ARG A 82 7.18 -1.45 0.11
N LEU A 83 6.09 -1.46 0.87
CA LEU A 83 5.26 -0.27 1.05
C LEU A 83 6.07 0.85 1.73
N PRO A 84 6.89 0.57 2.77
CA PRO A 84 7.77 1.57 3.34
C PRO A 84 8.73 2.21 2.36
N ARG A 85 9.45 1.37 1.59
CA ARG A 85 10.39 1.85 0.57
C ARG A 85 9.70 2.74 -0.46
N TRP A 86 8.49 2.39 -0.86
CA TRP A 86 7.70 3.18 -1.79
C TRP A 86 7.30 4.55 -1.20
N LEU A 87 6.83 4.59 0.04
CA LEU A 87 6.47 5.84 0.73
C LEU A 87 7.68 6.79 0.87
N GLU A 88 8.86 6.26 1.19
CA GLU A 88 10.10 7.06 1.26
C GLU A 88 10.47 7.66 -0.10
N LEU A 89 10.49 6.85 -1.15
CA LEU A 89 10.75 7.35 -2.51
C LEU A 89 9.72 8.41 -2.90
N ARG A 90 8.45 8.15 -2.61
CA ARG A 90 7.37 9.06 -2.96
C ARG A 90 7.42 10.37 -2.19
N LYS A 91 7.88 10.38 -0.94
CA LYS A 91 8.07 11.59 -0.13
C LYS A 91 9.01 12.60 -0.82
N THR A 92 10.03 12.10 -1.53
CA THR A 92 10.99 12.94 -2.27
C THR A 92 10.43 13.48 -3.60
N LEU A 93 9.51 12.75 -4.22
CA LEU A 93 8.99 13.07 -5.55
C LEU A 93 7.68 13.90 -5.49
N ALA A 94 6.71 13.43 -4.72
CA ALA A 94 5.39 14.03 -4.57
C ALA A 94 4.69 13.43 -3.33
N PRO A 95 4.84 14.07 -2.15
CA PRO A 95 4.45 13.47 -0.87
C PRO A 95 2.94 13.29 -0.74
N LEU A 96 2.54 12.09 -0.32
CA LEU A 96 1.17 11.77 0.01
C LEU A 96 0.73 12.47 1.29
N GLN A 97 -0.51 12.92 1.29
CA GLN A 97 -1.16 13.51 2.47
C GLN A 97 -1.93 12.46 3.25
N GLN A 98 -2.43 11.43 2.57
CA GLN A 98 -3.26 10.41 3.17
C GLN A 98 -3.07 9.03 2.54
N ILE A 99 -3.03 8.01 3.38
CA ILE A 99 -3.20 6.61 3.00
C ILE A 99 -4.38 6.01 3.75
N LYS A 100 -5.18 5.21 3.04
CA LYS A 100 -6.34 4.51 3.58
C LYS A 100 -6.19 3.03 3.32
N PHE A 101 -6.37 2.22 4.36
CA PHE A 101 -6.47 0.77 4.27
C PHE A 101 -7.92 0.38 4.47
N VAL A 102 -8.47 -0.40 3.55
CA VAL A 102 -9.85 -0.88 3.60
C VAL A 102 -9.83 -2.40 3.51
N ASN A 103 -10.39 -3.08 4.51
CA ASN A 103 -10.46 -4.54 4.57
C ASN A 103 -9.08 -5.23 4.43
N CYS A 104 -8.01 -4.61 4.93
CA CYS A 104 -6.64 -5.15 4.86
C CYS A 104 -6.26 -5.94 6.11
N ILE A 105 -5.33 -6.90 5.95
CA ILE A 105 -4.60 -7.51 7.06
C ILE A 105 -3.29 -6.75 7.26
N ILE A 106 -3.05 -6.26 8.47
CA ILE A 106 -1.97 -5.33 8.73
C ILE A 106 -1.19 -5.75 9.98
N GLN A 107 0.14 -5.69 9.87
CA GLN A 107 1.04 -5.82 11.00
C GLN A 107 1.07 -4.50 11.78
N PRO A 108 0.93 -4.51 13.12
CA PRO A 108 0.98 -3.31 13.95
C PRO A 108 2.22 -2.44 13.65
N ASP A 109 3.40 -3.05 13.62
CA ASP A 109 4.69 -2.37 13.34
C ASP A 109 4.70 -1.64 12.00
N ALA A 110 3.99 -2.18 11.00
CA ALA A 110 3.89 -1.54 9.69
C ALA A 110 3.07 -0.25 9.76
N ILE A 111 2.02 -0.17 10.60
CA ILE A 111 1.20 1.04 10.74
C ILE A 111 1.95 2.13 11.45
N ASP A 112 2.60 1.81 12.57
CA ASP A 112 3.39 2.78 13.34
C ASP A 112 4.47 3.41 12.46
N TRP A 113 5.12 2.59 11.62
CA TRP A 113 6.08 3.09 10.64
C TRP A 113 5.43 4.01 9.58
N ILE A 114 4.25 3.67 9.07
CA ILE A 114 3.57 4.46 8.03
C ILE A 114 3.08 5.80 8.60
N GLU A 115 2.63 5.82 9.85
CA GLU A 115 2.22 7.04 10.57
C GLU A 115 3.37 8.04 10.73
N ASP A 116 4.62 7.58 10.86
CA ASP A 116 5.81 8.46 10.83
C ASP A 116 6.02 9.15 9.46
N LYS A 117 5.56 8.52 8.37
CA LYS A 117 5.84 8.99 7.00
C LYS A 117 4.70 9.74 6.35
N VAL A 118 3.46 9.43 6.71
CA VAL A 118 2.26 9.96 6.05
C VAL A 118 1.44 10.73 7.07
N PRO A 119 1.08 12.02 6.81
CA PRO A 119 0.36 12.85 7.77
C PRO A 119 -0.97 12.28 8.27
N LYS A 120 -1.59 11.39 7.47
CA LYS A 120 -2.88 10.79 7.80
C LYS A 120 -2.95 9.35 7.34
N VAL A 121 -3.05 8.45 8.31
CA VAL A 121 -3.34 7.03 8.10
C VAL A 121 -4.77 6.75 8.55
N VAL A 122 -5.52 5.99 7.76
CA VAL A 122 -6.89 5.59 8.11
C VAL A 122 -7.07 4.10 7.84
N CYS A 123 -7.45 3.34 8.86
CA CYS A 123 -7.85 1.95 8.72
C CYS A 123 -9.36 1.80 8.83
N LYS A 124 -9.98 1.06 7.90
CA LYS A 124 -11.41 0.72 7.94
C LYS A 124 -11.59 -0.77 7.67
N GLY A 125 -12.23 -1.48 8.59
CA GLY A 125 -12.47 -2.93 8.43
C GLY A 125 -11.18 -3.77 8.43
N CYS A 126 -10.06 -3.23 8.90
CA CYS A 126 -8.78 -3.93 8.93
C CYS A 126 -8.73 -4.98 10.04
N ARG A 127 -8.00 -6.07 9.79
CA ARG A 127 -7.63 -7.07 10.80
C ARG A 127 -6.15 -6.93 11.14
N TRP A 128 -5.84 -7.03 12.43
CA TRP A 128 -4.46 -6.94 12.94
C TRP A 128 -3.89 -8.34 13.10
N LEU A 129 -2.67 -8.56 12.61
CA LEU A 129 -1.95 -9.80 12.93
C LEU A 129 -1.47 -9.72 14.40
N PRO A 130 -1.50 -10.85 15.13
CA PRO A 130 -0.90 -10.90 16.47
C PRO A 130 0.58 -10.51 16.37
N SER A 131 1.06 -9.73 17.34
CA SER A 131 2.49 -9.51 17.54
C SER A 131 3.16 -10.85 17.81
N GLU A 132 4.36 -11.07 17.27
CA GLU A 132 5.14 -12.29 17.55
C GLU A 132 5.57 -12.39 19.03
N GLU A 133 5.31 -11.35 19.84
CA GLU A 133 5.64 -11.27 21.27
C GLU A 133 4.59 -11.87 22.21
N ASP A 134 3.41 -12.30 21.73
CA ASP A 134 2.32 -12.82 22.58
C ASP A 134 2.34 -14.34 22.82
N THR A 135 3.44 -15.04 22.50
CA THR A 135 3.63 -16.44 22.94
C THR A 135 4.31 -16.47 24.30
N ASP A 136 3.57 -16.09 25.35
CA ASP A 136 3.93 -16.45 26.72
C ASP A 136 3.91 -17.98 26.83
N ASN A 137 5.12 -18.54 26.87
CA ASN A 137 5.40 -19.95 27.00
C ASN A 137 5.08 -20.39 28.44
N ASP A 138 3.81 -20.57 28.77
CA ASP A 138 3.37 -21.30 29.97
C ASP A 138 3.53 -22.81 29.73
N GLU A 139 4.76 -23.27 29.49
CA GLU A 139 5.11 -24.68 29.65
C GLU A 139 5.35 -24.95 31.14
N ASP A 140 4.23 -25.10 31.86
CA ASP A 140 4.19 -25.53 33.25
C ASP A 140 4.74 -26.97 33.36
N TRP A 141 5.75 -27.11 34.22
CA TRP A 141 6.53 -28.32 34.40
C TRP A 141 5.66 -29.44 34.97
N MET A 142 5.36 -30.48 34.18
CA MET A 142 4.95 -31.76 34.77
C MET A 142 6.18 -32.42 35.38
N GLU A 143 6.35 -32.25 36.69
CA GLU A 143 7.18 -33.08 37.55
C GLU A 143 6.48 -34.44 37.70
N TRP A 144 7.08 -35.51 37.16
CA TRP A 144 6.57 -36.88 37.32
C TRP A 144 7.20 -37.48 38.59
N ASP A 145 6.36 -37.72 39.61
CA ASP A 145 6.67 -38.58 40.78
C ASP A 145 6.91 -40.05 40.39
#